data_AF-A0A1V3XRY0-F1
#
_entry.id   AF-A0A1V3XRY0-F1
#
_cell.length_a   1.000
_cell.length_b   1.000
_cell.length_c   1.000
_cell.angle_alpha   90.00
_cell.angle_beta   90.00
_cell.angle_gamma   90.00
#
_symmetry.space_group_name_H-M   'P 1'
#
loop_
_entity.id
_entity.type
_entity.pdbx_description
1 polymer ?
#
loop_
_entity_poly.entity_id
_entity_poly.type
_entity_poly.pdbx_seq_one_letter_code
_entity_poly.pdbx_strand_id
1 'polypeptide(L)'
;MAKSKEPKAAKPRRGRADGELSRARILDAATEIAAERGYEGTSIALVSAKCGLPASSIYWHFKDKDDLIAAVIERSFGAWESAWAHRRAAPRKSGSRDWPLR
;
A
#
# COMPACT_ATOMS: atom_id res chain seq x y z
N MET A 1 -15.72 19.66 43.60
CA MET A 1 -14.75 20.10 42.58
C MET A 1 -14.17 18.86 41.91
N ALA A 2 -14.61 18.55 40.69
CA ALA A 2 -14.20 17.34 39.98
C ALA A 2 -12.81 17.53 39.37
N LYS A 3 -11.90 16.59 39.65
CA LYS A 3 -10.58 16.48 39.03
C LYS A 3 -10.75 16.13 37.55
N SER A 4 -10.44 17.06 36.65
CA SER A 4 -10.17 16.74 35.25
C SER A 4 -8.82 16.02 35.16
N LYS A 5 -8.81 14.79 34.63
CA LYS A 5 -7.60 14.14 34.15
C LYS A 5 -7.72 14.03 32.63
N GLU A 6 -6.86 14.74 31.91
CA GLU A 6 -6.68 14.60 30.47
C GLU A 6 -6.26 13.17 30.09
N PRO A 7 -6.64 12.67 28.91
CA PRO A 7 -6.31 11.32 28.49
C PRO A 7 -4.85 11.27 28.03
N LYS A 8 -4.02 10.47 28.71
CA LYS A 8 -2.67 10.14 28.25
C LYS A 8 -2.76 9.17 27.06
N ALA A 9 -2.31 9.60 25.89
CA ALA A 9 -2.21 8.78 24.69
C ALA A 9 -1.39 7.50 24.98
N ALA A 10 -2.05 6.34 24.85
CA ALA A 10 -1.44 5.05 25.12
C ALA A 10 -0.52 4.61 23.97
N LYS A 11 0.72 4.25 24.30
CA LYS A 11 1.76 3.77 23.38
C LYS A 11 1.28 2.47 22.69
N PRO A 12 1.47 2.29 21.37
CA PRO A 12 0.97 1.11 20.67
C PRO A 12 1.61 -0.17 21.23
N ARG A 13 0.78 -1.19 21.47
CA ARG A 13 1.19 -2.50 21.99
C ARG A 13 2.10 -3.17 20.94
N ARG A 14 3.33 -3.54 21.33
CA ARG A 14 4.42 -4.09 20.45
C ARG A 14 3.92 -5.01 19.32
N GLY A 15 3.03 -5.96 19.62
CA GLY A 15 2.53 -6.92 18.62
C GLY A 15 1.76 -6.31 17.43
N ARG A 16 1.08 -5.17 17.59
CA ARG A 16 0.43 -4.50 16.44
C ARG A 16 1.46 -3.87 15.52
N ALA A 17 2.48 -3.21 16.09
CA ALA A 17 3.54 -2.60 15.31
C ALA A 17 4.35 -3.65 14.52
N ASP A 18 4.65 -4.79 15.15
CA ASP A 18 5.35 -5.90 14.50
C ASP A 18 4.51 -6.52 13.36
N GLY A 19 3.18 -6.60 13.53
CA GLY A 19 2.25 -7.04 12.49
C GLY A 19 2.17 -6.08 11.30
N GLU A 20 2.08 -4.77 11.53
CA GLU A 20 2.06 -3.79 10.44
C GLU A 20 3.38 -3.77 9.66
N LEU A 21 4.52 -3.89 10.35
CA LEU A 21 5.84 -4.02 9.72
C LEU A 21 5.92 -5.29 8.86
N SER A 22 5.35 -6.40 9.33
CA SER A 22 5.28 -7.65 8.58
C SER A 22 4.42 -7.51 7.33
N ARG A 23 3.23 -6.89 7.44
CA ARG A 23 2.33 -6.63 6.31
C ARG A 23 2.99 -5.76 5.24
N ALA A 24 3.68 -4.70 5.65
CA ALA A 24 4.38 -3.81 4.72
C ALA A 24 5.46 -4.55 3.91
N ARG A 25 6.31 -5.35 4.59
CA ARG A 25 7.35 -6.16 3.93
C ARG A 25 6.78 -7.16 2.92
N ILE A 26 5.65 -7.77 3.25
CA ILE A 26 4.96 -8.70 2.34
C ILE A 26 4.48 -7.95 1.09
N LEU A 27 3.85 -6.78 1.28
CA LEU A 27 3.37 -5.96 0.17
C LEU A 27 4.51 -5.43 -0.70
N ASP A 28 5.64 -5.00 -0.12
CA ASP A 28 6.82 -4.56 -0.88
C ASP A 28 7.32 -5.68 -1.82
N ALA A 29 7.55 -6.87 -1.25
CA ALA A 29 8.01 -8.02 -2.02
C ALA A 29 7.01 -8.42 -3.13
N ALA A 30 5.71 -8.43 -2.81
CA ALA A 30 4.66 -8.76 -3.76
C ALA A 30 4.54 -7.70 -4.88
N THR A 31 4.64 -6.42 -4.55
CA THR A 31 4.65 -5.33 -5.54
C THR A 31 5.80 -5.49 -6.52
N GLU A 32 7.01 -5.75 -6.04
CA GLU A 32 8.17 -5.94 -6.92
C GLU A 32 8.00 -7.15 -7.84
N ILE A 33 7.57 -8.30 -7.31
CA ILE A 33 7.36 -9.51 -8.13
C ILE A 33 6.25 -9.29 -9.16
N ALA A 34 5.13 -8.70 -8.75
CA ALA A 34 3.99 -8.46 -9.64
C ALA A 34 4.31 -7.44 -10.74
N ALA A 35 5.13 -6.42 -10.43
CA ALA A 35 5.58 -5.44 -11.42
C ALA A 35 6.49 -6.08 -12.49
N GLU A 36 7.34 -7.03 -12.10
CA GLU A 36 8.26 -7.71 -13.02
C GLU A 36 7.59 -8.85 -13.81
N ARG A 37 6.69 -9.60 -13.18
CA ARG A 37 6.22 -10.91 -13.68
C ARG A 37 4.71 -10.99 -13.89
N GLY A 38 3.98 -9.93 -13.56
CA GLY A 38 2.53 -9.89 -13.59
C GLY A 38 1.88 -10.82 -12.57
N TYR A 39 0.56 -10.96 -12.70
CA TYR A 39 -0.26 -11.79 -11.81
C TYR A 39 0.17 -13.26 -11.85
N GLU A 40 0.23 -13.88 -13.03
CA GLU A 40 0.55 -15.32 -13.17
C GLU A 40 1.93 -15.68 -12.61
N GLY A 41 2.93 -14.81 -12.82
CA GLY A 41 4.28 -15.01 -12.32
C GLY A 41 4.46 -14.74 -10.81
N THR A 42 3.39 -14.37 -10.09
CA THR A 42 3.42 -14.14 -8.64
C THR A 42 2.88 -15.36 -7.89
N SER A 43 3.57 -15.79 -6.83
CA SER A 43 3.11 -16.87 -5.94
C SER A 43 3.47 -16.58 -4.49
N ILE A 44 2.70 -17.14 -3.54
CA ILE A 44 2.96 -17.00 -2.10
C ILE A 44 4.36 -17.50 -1.74
N ALA A 45 4.84 -18.56 -2.39
CA ALA A 45 6.18 -19.09 -2.19
C ALA A 45 7.28 -18.09 -2.61
N LEU A 46 7.12 -17.44 -3.77
CA LEU A 46 8.08 -16.42 -4.23
C LEU A 46 8.07 -15.19 -3.31
N VAL A 47 6.88 -14.76 -2.87
CA VAL A 47 6.75 -13.63 -1.95
C VAL A 47 7.39 -13.95 -0.61
N SER A 48 7.16 -15.15 -0.07
CA SER A 48 7.78 -15.64 1.17
C SER A 48 9.30 -15.66 1.08
N ALA A 49 9.85 -16.21 0.00
CA ALA A 49 11.29 -16.23 -0.25
C ALA A 49 11.88 -14.82 -0.33
N LYS A 50 11.17 -13.88 -0.95
CA LYS A 50 11.64 -12.50 -1.14
C LYS A 50 11.54 -11.65 0.12
N CYS A 51 10.46 -11.75 0.89
CA CYS A 51 10.28 -10.96 2.13
C CYS A 51 10.95 -11.58 3.36
N GLY A 52 11.43 -12.83 3.27
CA GLY A 52 12.07 -13.54 4.36
C GLY A 52 11.13 -13.97 5.49
N LEU A 53 9.81 -13.94 5.25
CA LEU A 53 8.80 -14.37 6.20
C LEU A 53 8.19 -15.72 5.76
N PRO A 54 7.83 -16.61 6.69
CA PRO A 54 7.21 -17.88 6.34
C PRO A 54 5.83 -17.64 5.71
N ALA A 55 5.40 -18.56 4.85
CA ALA A 55 4.08 -18.48 4.20
C ALA A 55 2.91 -18.35 5.19
N SER A 56 3.02 -18.92 6.39
CA SER A 56 2.03 -18.77 7.46
C SER A 56 1.84 -17.32 7.91
N SER A 57 2.89 -16.50 7.90
CA SER A 57 2.79 -15.07 8.20
C SER A 57 2.09 -14.32 7.07
N ILE A 58 2.28 -14.73 5.82
CA ILE A 58 1.55 -14.16 4.68
C ILE A 58 0.05 -14.49 4.79
N TYR A 59 -0.28 -15.76 5.05
CA TYR A 59 -1.67 -16.20 5.23
C TYR A 59 -2.36 -15.57 6.44
N TRP A 60 -1.61 -15.06 7.42
CA TRP A 60 -2.17 -14.30 8.52
C TRP A 60 -2.69 -12.92 8.09
N HIS A 61 -2.11 -12.34 7.04
CA HIS A 61 -2.48 -11.03 6.51
C HIS A 61 -3.38 -11.08 5.28
N PHE A 62 -3.23 -12.12 4.46
CA PHE A 62 -3.91 -12.26 3.18
C PHE A 62 -4.50 -13.65 3.05
N LYS A 63 -5.75 -13.75 2.65
CA LYS A 63 -6.44 -15.04 2.55
C LYS A 63 -5.80 -15.95 1.49
N ASP A 64 -5.44 -15.37 0.36
CA ASP A 64 -4.93 -16.06 -0.81
C ASP A 64 -4.11 -15.10 -1.70
N LYS A 65 -3.66 -15.59 -2.86
CA LYS A 65 -2.89 -14.80 -3.84
C LYS A 65 -3.71 -13.61 -4.36
N ASP A 66 -5.00 -13.79 -4.58
CA ASP A 66 -5.88 -12.79 -5.18
C ASP A 66 -6.03 -11.60 -4.22
N ASP A 67 -6.26 -11.88 -2.94
CA ASP A 67 -6.31 -10.88 -1.87
C ASP A 67 -4.99 -10.11 -1.72
N LEU A 68 -3.85 -10.80 -1.81
CA LEU A 68 -2.53 -10.16 -1.80
C LEU A 68 -2.34 -9.23 -3.00
N ILE A 69 -2.71 -9.67 -4.21
CA ILE A 69 -2.57 -8.85 -5.42
C ILE A 69 -3.54 -7.67 -5.40
N ALA A 70 -4.78 -7.87 -4.93
CA ALA A 70 -5.75 -6.79 -4.78
C ALA A 70 -5.18 -5.69 -3.87
N ALA A 71 -4.58 -6.06 -2.74
CA ALA A 71 -3.93 -5.11 -1.83
C ALA A 71 -2.72 -4.40 -2.46
N VAL A 72 -1.95 -5.09 -3.31
CA VAL A 72 -0.86 -4.46 -4.10
C VAL A 72 -1.40 -3.43 -5.09
N ILE A 73 -2.50 -3.74 -5.78
CA ILE A 73 -3.14 -2.83 -6.74
C ILE A 73 -3.69 -1.60 -5.99
N GLU A 74 -4.42 -1.81 -4.90
CA GLU A 74 -4.97 -0.73 -4.07
C GLU A 74 -3.87 0.22 -3.57
N ARG A 75 -2.77 -0.34 -3.04
CA ARG A 75 -1.61 0.43 -2.61
C ARG A 75 -1.00 1.23 -3.77
N SER A 76 -0.83 0.61 -4.93
CA SER A 76 -0.22 1.24 -6.10
C SER A 76 -1.10 2.37 -6.64
N PHE A 77 -2.42 2.15 -6.64
CA PHE A 77 -3.39 3.14 -7.06
C PHE A 77 -3.44 4.34 -6.11
N GLY A 78 -3.46 4.12 -4.79
CA GLY A 78 -3.41 5.22 -3.82
C GLY A 78 -2.11 6.04 -3.91
N ALA A 79 -0.98 5.37 -4.19
CA ALA A 79 0.28 6.05 -4.46
C ALA A 79 0.22 6.88 -5.75
N TRP A 80 -0.40 6.34 -6.80
CA TRP A 80 -0.63 7.05 -8.07
C TRP A 80 -1.53 8.27 -7.87
N GLU A 81 -2.65 8.15 -7.17
CA GLU A 81 -3.54 9.26 -6.86
C GLU A 81 -2.82 10.37 -6.08
N SER A 82 -2.05 10.02 -5.05
CA SER A 82 -1.23 10.96 -4.28
C SER A 82 -0.16 11.62 -5.16
N ALA A 83 0.43 10.85 -6.08
CA ALA A 83 1.41 11.32 -7.05
C ALA A 83 0.79 12.20 -8.16
N TRP A 84 -0.52 12.18 -8.34
CA TRP A 84 -1.20 12.98 -9.36
C TRP A 84 -1.86 14.21 -8.76
N ALA A 85 -2.34 14.11 -7.52
CA ALA A 85 -2.85 15.22 -6.73
C ALA A 85 -1.81 16.33 -6.56
N HIS A 86 -0.53 15.99 -6.29
CA HIS A 86 0.53 17.01 -6.19
C HIS A 86 0.82 17.72 -7.52
N ARG A 87 0.54 17.09 -8.66
CA ARG A 87 0.85 17.61 -10.00
C ARG A 87 -0.28 18.47 -10.57
N ARG A 88 -1.54 18.21 -10.16
CA ARG A 88 -2.73 18.97 -10.57
C ARG A 88 -2.90 20.29 -9.80
N ALA A 89 -2.27 20.42 -8.63
CA ALA A 89 -2.26 21.64 -7.84
C ALA A 89 -1.35 22.74 -8.43
N ALA A 90 -0.53 22.44 -9.45
CA ALA A 90 0.11 23.47 -10.25
C ALA A 90 -0.98 24.20 -11.05
N PRO A 91 -1.19 25.52 -10.86
CA PRO A 91 -2.22 26.24 -11.61
C PRO A 91 -1.91 26.11 -13.09
N ARG A 92 -2.80 25.44 -13.84
CA ARG A 92 -2.82 25.56 -15.31
C ARG A 92 -2.97 27.06 -15.57
N LYS A 93 -1.92 27.72 -16.07
CA LYS A 93 -2.10 29.06 -16.62
C LYS A 93 -3.14 28.91 -17.73
N SER A 94 -4.35 29.39 -17.44
CA SER A 94 -5.38 29.59 -18.44
C SER A 94 -4.81 30.54 -19.47
N GLY A 95 -4.38 29.96 -20.59
CA GLY A 95 -3.60 30.61 -21.61
C GLY A 95 -4.00 30.05 -22.97
N SER A 96 -5.25 30.33 -23.33
CA SER A 96 -5.74 30.55 -24.70
C SER A 96 -5.61 29.44 -25.76
N ARG A 97 -6.81 29.02 -26.20
CA ARG A 97 -7.32 28.98 -27.59
C ARG A 97 -6.85 27.84 -28.51
N ASP A 98 -7.86 27.35 -29.24
CA ASP A 98 -7.88 26.46 -30.41
C ASP A 98 -7.74 24.95 -30.19
N TRP A 99 -8.92 24.31 -30.08
CA TRP A 99 -9.13 22.96 -30.59
C TRP A 99 -9.76 23.08 -31.98
N PRO A 100 -9.11 22.65 -33.07
CA PRO A 100 -9.71 22.69 -34.39
C PRO A 100 -10.70 21.53 -34.53
N LEU A 101 -12.00 21.84 -34.56
CA LEU A 101 -13.00 20.90 -35.04
C LEU A 101 -12.95 20.87 -36.58
N ARG A 102 -12.56 19.71 -37.12
CA ARG A 102 -13.01 19.21 -38.43
C ARG A 102 -13.27 17.72 -38.31
#